data_AF-A0A9E3R802-F1
#
_entry.id   AF-A0A9E3R802-F1
#
_cell.length_a   1.000
_cell.length_b   1.000
_cell.length_c   1.000
_cell.angle_alpha   90.00
_cell.angle_beta   90.00
_cell.angle_gamma   90.00
#
_symmetry.space_group_name_H-M   'P 1'
#
loop_
_entity.id
_entity.type
_entity.pdbx_description
1 polymer ?
#
loop_
_entity_poly.entity_id
_entity_poly.type
_entity_poly.pdbx_seq_one_letter_code
_entity_poly.pdbx_strand_id
1 'polypeptide(L)'
;MLWLVILGGGAYFGIHIGTKYWHFYQYQDRMRQEARFATHRSDQLIQRRLRAYADSLKLPEGAQKVTVRRRAGTIHIWAEYYEVIEFPGFVREKLFHPEVVATF
;
A
#
# COMPACT_ATOMS: atom_id res chain seq x y z
N MET A 1 -30.64 -10.76 -21.44
CA MET A 1 -29.45 -11.63 -21.50
C MET A 1 -28.13 -10.85 -21.49
N LEU A 2 -27.99 -9.68 -22.14
CA LEU A 2 -26.74 -8.90 -22.14
C LEU A 2 -26.34 -8.34 -20.76
N TRP A 3 -27.32 -8.00 -19.91
CA TRP A 3 -27.10 -7.41 -18.59
C TRP A 3 -26.42 -8.35 -17.59
N LEU A 4 -26.67 -9.67 -17.65
CA LEU A 4 -25.96 -10.65 -16.81
C LEU A 4 -24.47 -10.73 -17.12
N VAL A 5 -24.09 -10.56 -18.39
CA VAL A 5 -22.68 -10.58 -18.82
C VAL A 5 -21.96 -9.31 -18.38
N ILE A 6 -22.64 -8.16 -18.45
CA ILE A 6 -22.09 -6.88 -17.99
C ILE A 6 -21.96 -6.85 -16.46
N LEU A 7 -22.96 -7.36 -15.73
CA LEU A 7 -22.91 -7.46 -14.26
C LEU A 7 -21.90 -8.51 -13.79
N GLY A 8 -21.89 -9.70 -14.39
CA GLY A 8 -20.95 -10.76 -14.05
C GLY A 8 -19.50 -10.40 -14.40
N GLY A 9 -19.28 -9.84 -15.59
CA GLY A 9 -18.00 -9.28 -15.98
C GLY A 9 -17.59 -8.15 -15.03
N GLY A 10 -18.41 -7.12 -14.91
CA GLY A 10 -18.16 -5.96 -14.04
C GLY A 10 -17.87 -6.34 -12.58
N ALA A 11 -18.54 -7.35 -12.02
CA ALA A 11 -18.27 -7.86 -10.68
C ALA A 11 -16.93 -8.61 -10.59
N TYR A 12 -16.64 -9.51 -11.54
CA TYR A 12 -15.36 -10.21 -11.59
C TYR A 12 -14.18 -9.22 -11.73
N PHE A 13 -14.33 -8.20 -12.57
CA PHE A 13 -13.32 -7.16 -12.78
C PHE A 13 -13.23 -6.18 -11.60
N GLY A 14 -14.37 -5.77 -11.05
CA GLY A 14 -14.46 -4.88 -9.90
C GLY A 14 -13.82 -5.49 -8.65
N ILE A 15 -13.96 -6.81 -8.46
CA ILE A 15 -13.30 -7.53 -7.36
C ILE A 15 -11.78 -7.52 -7.57
N HIS A 16 -11.28 -7.79 -8.78
CA HIS A 16 -9.84 -7.86 -9.03
C HIS A 16 -9.13 -6.50 -8.90
N ILE A 17 -9.71 -5.44 -9.48
CA ILE A 17 -9.19 -4.07 -9.37
C ILE A 17 -9.38 -3.55 -7.94
N GLY A 18 -10.53 -3.86 -7.33
CA GLY A 18 -10.84 -3.50 -5.95
C GLY A 18 -9.84 -4.07 -4.97
N THR A 19 -9.40 -5.32 -5.13
CA THR A 19 -8.39 -5.93 -4.24
C THR A 19 -7.04 -5.23 -4.27
N LYS A 20 -6.54 -4.77 -5.43
CA LYS A 20 -5.26 -4.04 -5.50
C LYS A 20 -5.33 -2.70 -4.79
N TYR A 21 -6.39 -1.93 -5.04
CA TYR A 21 -6.64 -0.67 -4.33
C TYR A 21 -6.83 -0.89 -2.82
N TRP A 22 -7.50 -1.97 -2.44
CA TRP A 22 -7.69 -2.34 -1.05
C TRP A 22 -6.36 -2.67 -0.34
N HIS A 23 -5.43 -3.34 -1.02
CA HIS A 23 -4.09 -3.62 -0.50
C HIS A 23 -3.29 -2.34 -0.28
N PHE A 24 -3.35 -1.39 -1.21
CA PHE A 24 -2.75 -0.06 -1.04
C PHE A 24 -3.28 0.64 0.22
N TYR A 25 -4.62 0.68 0.39
CA TYR A 25 -5.24 1.29 1.56
C TYR A 25 -4.84 0.60 2.87
N GLN A 26 -4.82 -0.73 2.89
CA GLN A 26 -4.34 -1.51 4.03
C GLN A 26 -2.89 -1.20 4.38
N TYR A 27 -2.03 -1.07 3.37
CA TYR A 27 -0.62 -0.73 3.57
C TYR A 27 -0.45 0.64 4.22
N GLN A 28 -1.16 1.65 3.74
CA GLN A 28 -1.12 3.00 4.30
C GLN A 28 -1.70 3.05 5.73
N ASP A 29 -2.78 2.32 6.01
CA ASP A 29 -3.33 2.24 7.38
C ASP A 29 -2.33 1.59 8.34
N ARG A 30 -1.66 0.52 7.89
CA ARG A 30 -0.63 -0.14 8.69
C ARG A 30 0.57 0.77 8.96
N MET A 31 1.02 1.55 7.98
CA MET A 31 2.04 2.60 8.17
C MET A 31 1.63 3.59 9.25
N ARG A 32 0.37 4.04 9.24
CA ARG A 32 -0.16 4.97 10.25
C ARG A 32 -0.21 4.36 11.63
N GLN A 33 -0.61 3.10 11.77
CA GLN A 33 -0.55 2.41 13.06
C GLN A 33 0.90 2.35 13.57
N GLU A 34 1.84 1.93 12.73
CA GLU A 34 3.24 1.80 13.10
C GLU A 34 3.87 3.16 13.46
N ALA A 35 3.50 4.22 12.73
CA ALA A 35 3.90 5.60 13.01
C ALA A 35 3.41 6.11 14.38
N ARG A 36 2.19 5.74 14.80
CA ARG A 36 1.67 6.08 16.14
C ARG A 36 2.43 5.38 17.27
N PHE A 37 2.95 4.19 17.00
CA PHE A 37 3.77 3.45 17.97
C PHE A 37 5.27 3.79 17.86
N ALA A 38 5.65 4.81 17.09
CA ALA A 38 7.03 5.19 16.87
C ALA A 38 7.77 5.66 18.14
N THR A 39 7.04 6.19 19.14
CA THR A 39 7.61 6.54 20.45
C THR A 39 8.20 5.32 21.16
N HIS A 40 7.58 4.14 20.97
CA HIS A 40 7.93 2.90 21.69
C HIS A 40 8.71 1.89 20.84
N ARG A 41 8.84 2.12 19.52
CA ARG A 41 9.49 1.20 18.57
C ARG A 41 10.64 1.86 17.85
N SER A 42 11.72 1.12 17.60
CA SER A 42 12.85 1.61 16.81
C SER A 42 12.54 1.63 15.30
N ASP A 43 13.22 2.50 14.55
CA ASP A 43 13.02 2.62 13.09
C ASP A 43 13.25 1.31 12.35
N GLN A 44 14.25 0.54 12.78
CA GLN A 44 14.54 -0.77 12.19
C GLN A 44 13.39 -1.77 12.39
N LEU A 45 12.73 -1.73 13.54
CA LEU A 45 11.58 -2.60 13.82
C LEU A 45 10.38 -2.21 12.95
N ILE A 46 10.12 -0.90 12.82
CA ILE A 46 9.07 -0.34 11.97
C ILE A 46 9.30 -0.74 10.51
N GLN A 47 10.51 -0.54 9.99
CA GLN A 47 10.88 -0.94 8.63
C GLN A 47 10.71 -2.44 8.41
N ARG A 48 11.20 -3.29 9.33
CA ARG A 48 11.07 -4.74 9.20
C ARG A 48 9.61 -5.20 9.19
N ARG A 49 8.76 -4.60 10.04
CA ARG A 49 7.33 -4.91 10.09
C ARG A 49 6.60 -4.48 8.84
N LEU A 50 6.90 -3.29 8.32
CA LEU A 50 6.32 -2.80 7.08
C LEU A 50 6.76 -3.63 5.88
N ARG A 51 8.02 -4.05 5.81
CA ARG A 51 8.51 -5.02 4.81
C ARG A 51 7.76 -6.33 4.83
N ALA A 52 7.64 -6.95 6.01
CA ALA A 52 6.91 -8.21 6.16
C ALA A 52 5.43 -8.08 5.80
N TYR A 53 4.83 -6.90 6.05
CA TYR A 53 3.45 -6.63 5.68
C TYR A 53 3.28 -6.40 4.17
N ALA A 54 4.22 -5.67 3.53
CA ALA A 54 4.25 -5.52 2.09
C ALA A 54 4.38 -6.87 1.38
N ASP A 55 5.22 -7.77 1.91
CA ASP A 55 5.39 -9.14 1.42
C ASP A 55 4.11 -9.97 1.56
N SER A 56 3.45 -9.87 2.72
CA SER A 56 2.13 -10.50 2.95
C SER A 56 1.06 -10.04 1.96
N LEU A 57 1.09 -8.75 1.58
CA LEU A 57 0.18 -8.16 0.60
C LEU A 57 0.59 -8.46 -0.85
N LYS A 58 1.71 -9.17 -1.07
CA LYS A 58 2.34 -9.42 -2.37
C LYS A 58 2.59 -8.14 -3.15
N LEU A 59 2.91 -7.05 -2.45
CA LEU A 59 3.28 -5.81 -3.07
C LEU A 59 4.66 -5.94 -3.73
N PRO A 60 4.91 -5.18 -4.82
CA PRO A 60 6.19 -5.18 -5.51
C PRO A 60 7.36 -4.80 -4.58
N GLU A 61 8.58 -5.21 -4.92
CA GLU A 61 9.78 -4.97 -4.08
C GLU A 61 9.98 -3.51 -3.69
N GLY A 62 9.55 -2.55 -4.52
CA GLY A 62 9.58 -1.13 -4.18
C GLY A 62 8.83 -0.82 -2.88
N ALA A 63 7.71 -1.51 -2.61
CA ALA A 63 6.93 -1.32 -1.40
C ALA A 63 7.68 -1.76 -0.14
N GLN A 64 8.64 -2.68 -0.30
CA GLN A 64 9.54 -3.13 0.78
C GLN A 64 10.65 -2.12 1.07
N LYS A 65 10.96 -1.21 0.13
CA LYS A 65 11.93 -0.12 0.33
C LYS A 65 11.30 1.04 1.09
N VAL A 66 10.86 0.76 2.31
CA VAL A 66 10.28 1.75 3.22
C VAL A 66 11.38 2.61 3.82
N THR A 67 11.20 3.92 3.70
CA THR A 67 12.06 4.89 4.36
C THR A 67 11.33 5.45 5.57
N VAL A 68 12.06 5.54 6.69
CA VAL A 68 11.56 6.06 7.95
C VAL A 68 12.50 7.17 8.39
N ARG A 69 11.95 8.34 8.67
CA ARG A 69 12.72 9.50 9.13
C ARG A 69 12.03 10.15 10.31
N ARG A 70 12.77 10.31 11.41
CA ARG A 70 12.30 11.06 12.59
C ARG A 70 12.87 12.48 12.58
N ARG A 71 12.04 13.47 12.88
CA ARG A 71 12.46 14.85 13.05
C ARG A 71 11.59 15.55 14.09
N ALA A 72 12.21 16.06 15.16
CA ALA A 72 11.58 16.93 16.16
C ALA A 72 10.22 16.44 16.71
N GLY A 73 10.10 15.16 17.07
CA GLY A 73 8.84 14.57 17.58
C GLY A 73 7.85 14.12 16.49
N THR A 74 8.24 14.22 15.21
CA THR A 74 7.44 13.74 14.08
C THR A 74 8.16 12.59 13.39
N ILE A 75 7.43 11.54 13.01
CA ILE A 75 7.91 10.45 12.16
C ILE A 75 7.27 10.56 10.79
N HIS A 76 8.12 10.48 9.77
CA HIS A 76 7.73 10.41 8.37
C HIS A 76 8.07 9.02 7.86
N ILE A 77 7.07 8.31 7.35
CA ILE A 77 7.21 6.98 6.77
C ILE A 77 6.69 7.07 5.34
N TRP A 78 7.51 6.70 4.38
CA TRP A 78 7.10 6.64 2.98
C TRP A 78 7.71 5.44 2.26
N ALA A 79 7.05 5.02 1.19
CA ALA A 79 7.58 4.03 0.26
C ALA A 79 7.23 4.45 -1.17
N GLU A 80 7.99 3.95 -2.13
CA GLU A 80 7.77 4.22 -3.55
C GLU A 80 7.78 2.90 -4.32
N TYR A 81 6.70 2.64 -5.05
CA TYR A 81 6.63 1.46 -5.90
C TYR A 81 5.75 1.65 -7.11
N TYR A 82 6.13 0.94 -8.17
CA TYR A 82 5.35 0.84 -9.38
C TYR A 82 4.43 -0.37 -9.28
N GLU A 83 3.13 -0.14 -9.46
CA GLU A 83 2.18 -1.22 -9.56
C GLU A 83 1.56 -1.22 -10.95
N VAL A 84 1.54 -2.40 -11.56
CA VAL A 84 0.94 -2.60 -12.87
C VAL A 84 -0.56 -2.77 -12.65
N ILE A 85 -1.31 -1.75 -13.06
CA ILE A 85 -2.77 -1.82 -13.08
C ILE A 85 -3.16 -2.25 -14.49
N GLU A 86 -3.57 -3.52 -14.59
CA GLU A 86 -4.13 -4.08 -15.80
C GLU A 86 -5.59 -3.68 -15.90
N PHE A 87 -5.90 -2.80 -16.86
CA PHE A 87 -7.27 -2.53 -17.28
C PHE A 87 -7.56 -3.31 -18.57
N PRO A 88 -8.81 -3.72 -18.82
CA PRO A 88 -9.16 -4.36 -20.08
C PRO A 88 -8.87 -3.41 -21.25
N GLY A 89 -7.87 -3.75 -22.06
CA GLY A 89 -7.38 -2.98 -23.21
C GLY A 89 -6.17 -2.08 -22.95
N PHE A 90 -5.78 -1.83 -21.69
CA PHE A 90 -4.66 -0.94 -21.36
C PHE A 90 -3.92 -1.37 -20.09
N VAL A 91 -2.62 -1.57 -20.22
CA VAL A 91 -1.74 -1.72 -19.06
C VAL A 91 -1.19 -0.34 -18.70
N ARG A 92 -1.44 0.11 -17.46
CA ARG A 92 -0.87 1.37 -16.95
C ARG A 92 -0.03 1.04 -15.72
N GLU A 93 1.26 1.35 -15.81
CA GLU A 93 2.11 1.45 -14.64
C GLU A 93 1.71 2.70 -13.86
N LYS A 94 1.37 2.52 -12.58
CA LYS A 94 1.09 3.63 -11.70
C LYS A 94 2.12 3.64 -10.57
N LEU A 95 2.77 4.79 -10.40
CA LEU A 95 3.60 5.04 -9.24
C LEU A 95 2.68 5.27 -8.04
N PHE A 96 2.79 4.39 -7.05
CA PHE A 96 2.17 4.54 -5.76
C PHE A 96 3.20 5.08 -4.77
N HIS A 97 2.82 6.16 -4.10
CA HIS A 97 3.63 6.83 -3.08
C HIS A 97 2.81 6.89 -1.77
N PRO A 98 2.67 5.78 -1.03
CA PRO A 98 2.07 5.82 0.29
C PRO A 98 2.99 6.57 1.25
N GLU A 99 2.52 7.71 1.74
CA GLU A 99 3.18 8.53 2.76
C GLU A 99 2.30 8.63 4.01
N VAL A 100 2.95 8.57 5.17
CA VAL A 100 2.33 8.86 6.46
C VAL A 100 3.25 9.73 7.31
N VAL A 101 2.66 10.79 7.86
CA VAL A 101 3.28 11.66 8.85
C VAL A 101 2.49 11.53 10.16
N ALA A 102 3.20 11.29 11.26
CA ALA A 102 2.60 11.25 12.59
C ALA A 102 3.46 11.96 13.62
N THR A 103 2.83 12.64 14.57
CA THR A 103 3.47 13.24 15.74
C THR A 103 3.34 12.27 16.92
N PHE A 104 4.38 12.16 17.75
CA PHE A 104 4.48 11.11 18.77
C PHE A 104 5.19 11.57 20.04
#